data_AF-A0A8T0ED05-F1
#
_entry.id   AF-A0A8T0ED05-F1
#
_cell.length_a   1.000
_cell.length_b   1.000
_cell.length_c   1.000
_cell.angle_alpha   90.00
_cell.angle_beta   90.00
_cell.angle_gamma   90.00
#
_symmetry.space_group_name_H-M   'P 1'
#
loop_
_entity.id
_entity.type
_entity.pdbx_description
1 polymer ?
#
loop_
_entity_poly.entity_id
_entity_poly.type
_entity_poly.pdbx_seq_one_letter_code
_entity_poly.pdbx_strand_id
1 'polypeptide(L)'
;MYGKPSNDSYHLTLKPSNEDSRTSGERVWFLNPINPSAGHPYGIGTSIVLRVNKADVTAIRNKRRCQQLKRGGFSLSLRERDFGYTIREFGKSRASMFCGGKMTIPVFLGPVKSLVSCPNHMLTRSFVSWSTRKGFSNIVSLKGLKNPAIFKNSKKPLQLSRQTVTVAETFVAAESPKASRYVGTWLLCCSGMVVGSVVLGGITRLTKSGLSMVDWHLFKEFPPIGREAWIAEFEKYKKFPEFQQNNPDMTLEEFKWIWHMEYGHRMWGRCVGAAFLLPALYFWKKKWLSGPMRKRVPIFGALILGQGLLGWYMVKSGLEEKPEPDGVARVSQYRLAAHLGMAFVLYSLMLWSGLSLLLPPEKMEVTKSLLKFWRFAHGTKGLIFITAFSGAFVAGIEAGLVYNTWPKMADRWIPSDIDALSPKWRNVTENPTTTQFNHRILGETVFCAVSGLWLYSRKLHLPPRTRLAVNCLFAMGLMQVSLGIFTLLYQVPKPLAASHQSGALALLSLAIWLTHELKVVKYIPK
;
A
#
# COMPACT_ATOMS: atom_id res chain seq x y z
N MET A 1 51.06 -1.87 26.91
CA MET A 1 51.44 -2.53 25.64
C MET A 1 50.75 -1.80 24.49
N TYR A 2 51.47 -0.91 23.81
CA TYR A 2 50.98 -0.23 22.61
C TYR A 2 51.32 -1.10 21.38
N GLY A 3 50.31 -1.66 20.73
CA GLY A 3 50.48 -2.35 19.44
C GLY A 3 50.41 -1.35 18.28
N LYS A 4 51.43 -1.34 17.42
CA LYS A 4 51.39 -0.66 16.11
C LYS A 4 50.23 -1.22 15.28
N PRO A 5 49.49 -0.41 14.50
CA PRO A 5 48.62 -0.95 13.47
C PRO A 5 49.48 -1.54 12.32
N SER A 6 49.20 -2.77 11.93
CA SER A 6 49.76 -3.40 10.73
C SER A 6 49.25 -2.67 9.48
N ASN A 7 50.14 -2.48 8.50
CA ASN A 7 49.76 -2.06 7.15
C ASN A 7 49.14 -3.27 6.44
N ASP A 8 47.83 -3.45 6.54
CA ASP A 8 47.13 -4.47 5.76
C ASP A 8 46.93 -3.94 4.33
N SER A 9 47.70 -4.49 3.38
CA SER A 9 47.56 -4.24 1.96
C SER A 9 46.42 -5.09 1.38
N TYR A 10 45.33 -4.45 0.96
CA TYR A 10 44.22 -5.12 0.28
C TYR A 10 44.56 -5.42 -1.19
N HIS A 11 44.56 -6.70 -1.58
CA HIS A 11 44.71 -7.13 -2.97
C HIS A 11 43.34 -7.21 -3.66
N LEU A 12 43.08 -6.32 -4.61
CA LEU A 12 41.91 -6.38 -5.50
C LEU A 12 42.22 -7.23 -6.73
N THR A 13 41.40 -8.23 -7.00
CA THR A 13 41.57 -9.12 -8.17
C THR A 13 40.47 -8.85 -9.20
N LEU A 14 40.83 -8.47 -10.42
CA LEU A 14 39.90 -8.33 -11.55
C LEU A 14 39.71 -9.70 -12.22
N LYS A 15 38.46 -10.19 -12.32
CA LYS A 15 38.11 -11.35 -13.16
C LYS A 15 37.19 -10.90 -14.31
N PRO A 16 37.41 -11.36 -15.55
CA PRO A 16 36.45 -11.15 -16.65
C PRO A 16 35.19 -11.99 -16.44
N SER A 17 34.01 -11.46 -16.82
CA SER A 17 32.76 -12.21 -16.86
C SER A 17 32.76 -13.19 -18.02
N ASN A 18 32.55 -14.47 -17.76
CA ASN A 18 32.27 -15.48 -18.79
C ASN A 18 30.79 -15.38 -19.21
N GLU A 19 30.42 -14.33 -19.94
CA GLU A 19 29.19 -14.32 -20.73
C GLU A 19 29.47 -13.68 -22.09
N ASP A 20 29.12 -14.42 -23.13
CA ASP A 20 29.46 -14.22 -24.53
C ASP A 20 28.60 -13.09 -25.13
N SER A 21 28.95 -11.82 -24.86
CA SER A 21 28.25 -10.65 -25.43
C SER A 21 28.82 -10.25 -26.81
N ARG A 22 28.78 -11.18 -27.77
CA ARG A 22 28.93 -10.84 -29.20
C ARG A 22 27.66 -10.14 -29.69
N THR A 23 27.46 -8.87 -29.31
CA THR A 23 26.59 -7.87 -30.00
C THR A 23 26.40 -6.55 -29.21
N SER A 24 27.38 -6.12 -28.42
CA SER A 24 27.53 -4.68 -28.10
C SER A 24 28.91 -4.50 -27.49
N GLY A 25 29.76 -3.64 -28.07
CA GLY A 25 31.16 -3.48 -27.66
C GLY A 25 31.42 -2.85 -26.28
N GLU A 26 30.67 -3.24 -25.24
CA GLU A 26 30.82 -2.80 -23.84
C GLU A 26 31.39 -3.97 -22.98
N ARG A 27 32.39 -3.69 -22.13
CA ARG A 27 32.85 -4.62 -21.08
C ARG A 27 32.53 -4.04 -19.72
N VAL A 28 31.85 -4.81 -18.88
CA VAL A 28 31.49 -4.47 -17.49
C VAL A 28 32.46 -5.19 -16.55
N TRP A 29 32.97 -4.48 -15.54
CA TRP A 29 33.87 -5.04 -14.52
C TRP A 29 33.22 -4.92 -13.15
N PHE A 30 33.23 -6.00 -12.37
CA PHE A 30 32.73 -6.01 -10.99
C PHE A 30 33.89 -6.08 -10.00
N LEU A 31 33.77 -5.33 -8.90
CA LEU A 31 34.64 -5.42 -7.72
C LEU A 31 33.96 -6.35 -6.70
N ASN A 32 34.56 -7.51 -6.43
CA ASN A 32 34.12 -8.38 -5.34
C ASN A 32 35.06 -8.22 -4.13
N PRO A 33 34.54 -8.03 -2.91
CA PRO A 33 35.35 -8.16 -1.69
C PRO A 33 35.75 -9.63 -1.46
N ILE A 34 36.99 -9.85 -1.05
CA ILE A 34 37.50 -11.19 -0.70
C ILE A 34 37.09 -11.52 0.74
N ASN A 35 36.27 -12.57 0.88
CA ASN A 35 35.94 -13.42 2.04
C ASN A 35 35.39 -12.77 3.35
N PRO A 36 34.18 -13.15 3.81
CA PRO A 36 33.66 -12.77 5.12
C PRO A 36 34.06 -13.81 6.18
N SER A 37 35.22 -13.64 6.80
CA SER A 37 35.60 -14.41 8.00
C SER A 37 36.07 -13.48 9.11
N ALA A 38 35.17 -12.63 9.60
CA ALA A 38 35.24 -11.97 10.91
C ALA A 38 33.85 -11.35 11.20
N GLY A 39 33.24 -11.73 12.32
CA GLY A 39 31.83 -11.46 12.63
C GLY A 39 31.47 -10.00 12.93
N HIS A 40 31.08 -9.24 11.91
CA HIS A 40 30.34 -7.98 12.06
C HIS A 40 29.18 -7.88 11.06
N PRO A 41 27.92 -7.68 11.49
CA PRO A 41 26.77 -7.85 10.61
C PRO A 41 26.32 -6.53 9.96
N TYR A 42 27.20 -5.70 9.41
CA TYR A 42 26.80 -4.53 8.58
C TYR A 42 27.90 -4.13 7.59
N GLY A 43 27.91 -4.76 6.40
CA GLY A 43 28.74 -4.34 5.27
C GLY A 43 27.85 -3.85 4.12
N ILE A 44 27.73 -2.53 3.96
CA ILE A 44 27.07 -1.92 2.79
C ILE A 44 28.07 -1.98 1.63
N GLY A 45 27.89 -2.93 0.72
CA GLY A 45 28.69 -3.04 -0.50
C GLY A 45 28.28 -1.98 -1.53
N THR A 46 29.15 -0.98 -1.76
CA THR A 46 28.98 0.00 -2.83
C THR A 46 29.54 -0.56 -4.14
N SER A 47 28.69 -0.83 -5.14
CA SER A 47 29.13 -1.16 -6.49
C SER A 47 29.48 0.13 -7.25
N ILE A 48 30.73 0.30 -7.65
CA ILE A 48 31.17 1.42 -8.51
C ILE A 48 31.24 0.89 -9.95
N VAL A 49 30.38 1.38 -10.83
CA VAL A 49 30.42 1.08 -12.27
C VAL A 49 31.26 2.15 -12.96
N LEU A 50 32.45 1.79 -13.46
CA LEU A 50 33.27 2.67 -14.29
C LEU A 50 32.99 2.37 -15.78
N ARG A 51 32.38 3.31 -16.50
CA ARG A 51 32.31 3.29 -17.97
C ARG A 51 33.58 3.91 -18.54
N VAL A 52 34.39 3.12 -19.24
CA VAL A 52 35.55 3.61 -19.99
C VAL A 52 35.24 3.56 -21.48
N ASN A 53 35.44 4.68 -22.18
CA ASN A 53 35.16 4.79 -23.60
C ASN A 53 36.36 4.28 -24.42
N LYS A 54 36.12 3.61 -25.54
CA LYS A 54 37.17 2.91 -26.35
C LYS A 54 38.23 3.87 -26.92
N ALA A 55 37.91 5.16 -27.00
CA ALA A 55 38.83 6.21 -27.47
C ALA A 55 39.98 6.50 -26.48
N ASP A 56 39.77 6.34 -25.17
CA ASP A 56 40.80 6.63 -24.15
C ASP A 56 41.81 5.49 -23.97
N VAL A 57 41.48 4.29 -24.45
CA VAL A 57 42.37 3.11 -24.41
C VAL A 57 43.40 3.13 -25.55
N THR A 58 43.26 4.04 -26.52
CA THR A 58 44.14 4.10 -27.72
C THR A 58 45.12 5.28 -27.69
N ALA A 59 45.47 5.82 -26.51
CA ALA A 59 46.54 6.80 -26.34
C ALA A 59 47.82 6.22 -25.70
N ILE A 60 47.82 4.95 -25.29
CA ILE A 60 49.00 4.27 -24.72
C ILE A 60 49.45 3.15 -25.65
N ARG A 61 49.77 3.51 -26.89
CA ARG A 61 50.49 2.62 -27.81
C ARG A 61 51.32 3.42 -28.81
N ASN A 62 52.20 4.28 -28.29
CA ASN A 62 53.34 4.75 -29.07
C ASN A 62 54.55 5.02 -28.16
N LYS A 63 55.43 4.01 -28.09
CA LYS A 63 56.80 4.13 -27.57
C LYS A 63 57.58 5.02 -28.54
N ARG A 64 57.62 6.33 -28.30
CA ARG A 64 58.69 7.28 -28.74
C ARG A 64 58.38 8.72 -28.28
N ARG A 65 58.23 8.93 -26.97
CA ARG A 65 58.34 10.28 -26.35
C ARG A 65 58.53 10.22 -24.83
N CYS A 66 59.48 9.41 -24.36
CA CYS A 66 59.77 9.23 -22.93
C CYS A 66 61.18 9.72 -22.53
N GLN A 67 61.71 10.75 -23.20
CA GLN A 67 63.04 11.28 -22.88
C GLN A 67 63.18 12.81 -22.83
N GLN A 68 62.08 13.56 -22.81
CA GLN A 68 62.14 15.01 -22.57
C GLN A 68 61.00 15.42 -21.64
N LEU A 69 61.19 15.23 -20.33
CA LEU A 69 60.50 15.94 -19.24
C LEU A 69 61.33 15.82 -17.94
N LYS A 70 62.67 15.86 -18.08
CA LYS A 70 63.60 16.18 -16.98
C LYS A 70 63.99 17.65 -17.16
N ARG A 71 63.20 18.58 -16.60
CA ARG A 71 63.53 19.98 -16.25
C ARG A 71 62.21 20.77 -16.25
N GLY A 72 61.89 21.34 -15.09
CA GLY A 72 60.68 22.12 -14.89
C GLY A 72 60.07 21.84 -13.53
N GLY A 73 60.78 22.22 -12.46
CA GLY A 73 60.14 22.38 -11.16
C GLY A 73 59.12 23.51 -11.27
N PHE A 74 57.85 23.22 -11.00
CA PHE A 74 56.85 24.25 -10.81
C PHE A 74 56.62 24.43 -9.31
N SER A 75 57.10 25.58 -8.83
CA SER A 75 56.70 26.19 -7.56
C SER A 75 55.29 26.75 -7.72
N LEU A 76 54.37 26.38 -6.84
CA LEU A 76 53.07 27.03 -6.71
C LEU A 76 53.04 27.79 -5.38
N SER A 77 53.31 29.09 -5.45
CA SER A 77 53.07 30.05 -4.38
C SER A 77 51.58 30.37 -4.33
N LEU A 78 50.92 30.07 -3.22
CA LEU A 78 49.59 30.59 -2.89
C LEU A 78 49.71 31.46 -1.65
N ARG A 79 49.31 32.73 -1.83
CA ARG A 79 49.40 33.83 -0.89
C ARG A 79 48.40 33.61 0.26
N GLU A 80 48.88 33.72 1.51
CA GLU A 80 48.08 33.67 2.73
C GLU A 80 46.99 34.75 2.74
N ARG A 81 45.75 34.35 3.04
CA ARG A 81 44.79 35.18 3.76
C ARG A 81 43.94 34.26 4.63
N ASP A 82 44.18 34.37 5.93
CA ASP A 82 43.35 34.02 7.08
C ASP A 82 42.63 32.68 7.03
N PHE A 83 43.21 31.67 7.66
CA PHE A 83 42.59 30.72 8.62
C PHE A 83 43.62 29.62 8.92
N GLY A 84 44.25 29.71 10.09
CA GLY A 84 45.36 28.85 10.49
C GLY A 84 44.96 27.41 10.78
N TYR A 85 45.60 26.46 10.10
CA TYR A 85 45.84 25.10 10.59
C TYR A 85 47.16 24.57 10.03
N THR A 86 48.02 24.08 10.93
CA THR A 86 49.37 23.57 10.66
C THR A 86 49.32 22.18 9.99
N ILE A 87 50.02 21.99 8.87
CA ILE A 87 50.24 20.66 8.27
C ILE A 87 51.68 20.23 8.52
N ARG A 88 51.88 19.10 9.22
CA ARG A 88 53.18 18.41 9.31
C ARG A 88 53.47 17.67 8.01
N GLU A 89 54.64 17.92 7.42
CA GLU A 89 55.19 17.13 6.32
C GLU A 89 55.35 15.66 6.72
N PHE A 90 54.95 14.74 5.84
CA PHE A 90 55.39 13.35 5.91
C PHE A 90 55.85 12.86 4.53
N GLY A 91 57.17 12.71 4.41
CA GLY A 91 57.83 11.57 3.78
C GLY A 91 57.74 11.41 2.26
N LYS A 92 58.83 11.78 1.57
CA LYS A 92 59.18 11.25 0.24
C LYS A 92 59.17 9.72 0.26
N SER A 93 58.47 9.06 -0.67
CA SER A 93 58.66 7.63 -0.94
C SER A 93 58.87 7.38 -2.43
N ARG A 94 59.99 6.71 -2.75
CA ARG A 94 60.46 6.32 -4.08
C ARG A 94 59.55 5.24 -4.69
N ALA A 95 59.21 5.39 -5.97
CA ALA A 95 58.61 4.30 -6.75
C ALA A 95 59.72 3.37 -7.26
N SER A 96 59.69 2.10 -6.86
CA SER A 96 60.47 1.02 -7.48
C SER A 96 59.66 0.41 -8.63
N MET A 97 60.28 0.35 -9.81
CA MET A 97 59.68 -0.16 -11.04
C MET A 97 59.79 -1.69 -11.09
N PHE A 98 58.67 -2.42 -11.05
CA PHE A 98 58.64 -3.85 -11.39
C PHE A 98 58.17 -4.02 -12.84
N CYS A 99 59.03 -4.62 -13.68
CA CYS A 99 58.69 -5.04 -15.03
C CYS A 99 57.71 -6.21 -14.98
N GLY A 100 56.48 -6.00 -15.45
CA GLY A 100 55.49 -7.08 -15.58
C GLY A 100 54.04 -6.59 -15.54
N GLY A 101 53.58 -5.94 -16.60
CA GLY A 101 52.18 -5.99 -17.09
C GLY A 101 50.99 -5.82 -16.13
N LYS A 102 51.11 -5.20 -14.96
CA LYS A 102 49.96 -4.91 -14.05
C LYS A 102 50.08 -3.49 -13.48
N MET A 103 49.10 -2.64 -13.81
CA MET A 103 48.97 -1.30 -13.24
C MET A 103 48.25 -1.41 -11.90
N THR A 104 48.96 -1.10 -10.81
CA THR A 104 48.40 -1.08 -9.45
C THR A 104 48.22 0.39 -9.06
N ILE A 105 46.98 0.83 -8.82
CA ILE A 105 46.70 2.18 -8.31
C ILE A 105 46.53 2.05 -6.78
N PRO A 106 47.35 2.74 -5.96
CA PRO A 106 47.15 2.72 -4.51
C PRO A 106 45.93 3.58 -4.15
N VAL A 107 44.95 3.00 -3.48
CA VAL A 107 43.85 3.73 -2.82
C VAL A 107 44.07 3.62 -1.31
N PHE A 108 44.45 4.71 -0.67
CA PHE A 108 44.52 4.79 0.80
C PHE A 108 43.13 5.15 1.35
N LEU A 109 42.48 4.20 2.03
CA LEU A 109 41.30 4.46 2.86
C LEU A 109 41.75 4.52 4.32
N GLY A 110 41.84 5.73 4.88
CA GLY A 110 42.07 5.93 6.32
C GLY A 110 40.80 5.68 7.14
N PRO A 111 40.91 5.28 8.43
CA PRO A 111 39.75 5.02 9.28
C PRO A 111 39.05 6.34 9.67
N VAL A 112 37.72 6.38 9.53
CA VAL A 112 36.89 7.51 9.97
C VAL A 112 36.64 7.39 11.47
N LYS A 113 37.23 8.28 12.26
CA LYS A 113 36.85 8.45 13.69
C LYS A 113 35.46 9.08 13.78
N SER A 114 34.65 8.57 14.70
CA SER A 114 33.33 9.05 15.08
C SER A 114 33.27 10.58 15.22
N LEU A 115 32.38 11.23 14.47
CA LEU A 115 32.04 12.63 14.68
C LEU A 115 30.63 12.74 15.26
N VAL A 116 30.61 13.36 16.44
CA VAL A 116 29.46 13.70 17.28
C VAL A 116 28.47 14.58 16.50
N SER A 117 27.18 14.32 16.72
CA SER A 117 26.07 15.01 16.07
C SER A 117 25.96 16.47 16.53
N CYS A 118 26.08 17.41 15.59
CA CYS A 118 25.56 18.77 15.70
C CYS A 118 24.51 18.97 14.60
N PRO A 119 23.29 19.46 14.91
CA PRO A 119 22.29 19.78 13.90
C PRO A 119 22.56 21.18 13.32
N ASN A 120 22.44 21.30 11.99
CA ASN A 120 22.51 22.54 11.17
C ASN A 120 23.87 22.93 10.57
N HIS A 121 24.58 22.02 9.91
CA HIS A 121 25.53 22.41 8.86
C HIS A 121 25.35 21.56 7.59
N MET A 122 25.19 22.24 6.44
CA MET A 122 25.27 21.62 5.13
C MET A 122 26.67 21.01 4.94
N LEU A 123 26.75 19.69 4.82
CA LEU A 123 27.96 19.02 4.36
C LEU A 123 27.96 19.03 2.83
N THR A 124 28.73 19.92 2.23
CA THR A 124 28.96 19.96 0.79
C THR A 124 29.99 18.91 0.39
N ARG A 125 29.57 17.87 -0.33
CA ARG A 125 30.49 17.02 -1.11
C ARG A 125 30.63 17.61 -2.51
N SER A 126 31.82 18.11 -2.84
CA SER A 126 32.14 18.53 -4.21
C SER A 126 32.66 17.32 -4.99
N PHE A 127 31.91 16.86 -5.99
CA PHE A 127 32.42 15.95 -7.02
C PHE A 127 32.91 16.76 -8.21
N VAL A 128 34.14 16.50 -8.66
CA VAL A 128 34.67 17.05 -9.91
C VAL A 128 34.40 16.03 -11.02
N SER A 129 33.46 16.33 -11.90
CA SER A 129 33.20 15.55 -13.12
C SER A 129 33.81 16.28 -14.31
N TRP A 130 34.60 15.57 -15.13
CA TRP A 130 35.10 16.07 -16.40
C TRP A 130 34.16 15.60 -17.52
N SER A 131 33.49 16.55 -18.17
CA SER A 131 32.59 16.31 -19.30
C SER A 131 33.07 17.10 -20.51
N THR A 132 33.36 16.42 -21.61
CA THR A 132 33.51 17.05 -22.93
C THR A 132 32.12 17.22 -23.53
N ARG A 133 31.62 18.47 -23.59
CA ARG A 133 30.37 18.80 -24.29
C ARG A 133 30.55 18.54 -25.79
N LYS A 134 29.88 17.52 -26.33
CA LYS A 134 29.29 17.58 -27.68
C LYS A 134 27.79 17.79 -27.49
N GLY A 135 27.30 18.96 -27.90
CA GLY A 135 25.89 19.29 -27.87
C GLY A 135 25.10 18.31 -28.75
N PHE A 136 24.11 17.64 -28.17
CA PHE A 136 23.05 16.98 -28.93
C PHE A 136 21.97 18.03 -29.21
N SER A 137 21.93 18.50 -30.45
CA SER A 137 20.81 19.27 -31.01
C SER A 137 19.67 18.31 -31.37
N ASN A 138 18.44 18.72 -31.05
CA ASN A 138 17.19 18.06 -31.40
C ASN A 138 17.13 17.72 -32.90
N ILE A 139 16.73 16.48 -33.22
CA ILE A 139 16.37 16.09 -34.59
C ILE A 139 14.95 16.58 -34.85
N VAL A 140 14.84 17.68 -35.62
CA VAL A 140 13.64 18.07 -36.35
C VAL A 140 13.92 17.79 -37.82
N SER A 141 13.06 16.98 -38.44
CA SER A 141 13.09 16.63 -39.86
C SER A 141 12.76 17.85 -40.72
N LEU A 142 13.70 18.32 -41.54
CA LEU A 142 13.41 19.20 -42.67
C LEU A 142 14.25 18.78 -43.89
N LYS A 143 13.53 18.49 -44.97
CA LYS A 143 14.02 18.20 -46.32
C LYS A 143 14.56 19.48 -46.97
N GLY A 144 15.65 19.33 -47.75
CA GLY A 144 15.94 20.19 -48.90
C GLY A 144 16.97 21.31 -48.68
N LEU A 145 18.11 21.19 -49.39
CA LEU A 145 18.87 22.24 -50.13
C LEU A 145 20.40 22.04 -50.10
N LYS A 146 20.89 21.62 -51.27
CA LYS A 146 22.09 21.98 -52.04
C LYS A 146 23.34 22.62 -51.37
N ASN A 147 24.45 21.95 -51.67
CA ASN A 147 25.86 22.39 -51.83
C ASN A 147 26.78 22.66 -50.61
N PRO A 148 28.07 22.23 -50.68
CA PRO A 148 29.03 22.34 -49.60
C PRO A 148 29.97 23.53 -49.80
N ALA A 149 30.10 24.41 -48.80
CA ALA A 149 31.18 25.39 -48.76
C ALA A 149 31.38 25.98 -47.36
N ILE A 150 32.62 25.88 -46.87
CA ILE A 150 33.31 26.87 -46.03
C ILE A 150 32.74 27.08 -44.62
N PHE A 151 33.45 26.61 -43.59
CA PHE A 151 33.70 27.46 -42.42
C PHE A 151 35.08 27.19 -41.78
N LYS A 152 35.82 28.30 -41.67
CA LYS A 152 37.21 28.46 -41.26
C LYS A 152 37.42 28.27 -39.76
N ASN A 153 38.69 27.96 -39.43
CA ASN A 153 39.34 28.10 -38.12
C ASN A 153 38.78 29.24 -37.25
N SER A 154 38.22 28.90 -36.09
CA SER A 154 38.02 29.84 -34.98
C SER A 154 38.61 29.23 -33.71
N LYS A 155 39.76 29.76 -33.28
CA LYS A 155 40.32 29.52 -31.95
C LYS A 155 39.48 30.32 -30.95
N LYS A 156 38.56 29.67 -30.23
CA LYS A 156 37.91 30.26 -29.04
C LYS A 156 38.47 29.60 -27.78
N PRO A 157 38.82 30.38 -26.73
CA PRO A 157 39.27 29.81 -25.47
C PRO A 157 38.14 29.01 -24.80
N LEU A 158 38.47 27.82 -24.29
CA LEU A 158 37.57 26.98 -23.50
C LEU A 158 37.15 27.74 -22.23
N GLN A 159 35.92 28.23 -22.17
CA GLN A 159 35.31 28.66 -20.93
C GLN A 159 34.92 27.43 -20.10
N LEU A 160 35.67 27.16 -19.03
CA LEU A 160 35.29 26.19 -18.00
C LEU A 160 34.13 26.76 -17.19
N SER A 161 32.90 26.35 -17.51
CA SER A 161 31.74 26.60 -16.65
C SER A 161 31.74 25.58 -15.51
N ARG A 162 31.97 26.05 -14.28
CA ARG A 162 31.83 25.26 -13.04
C ARG A 162 30.34 25.08 -12.75
N GLN A 163 29.75 23.99 -13.22
CA GLN A 163 28.40 23.61 -12.80
C GLN A 163 28.48 22.85 -11.47
N THR A 164 28.21 23.53 -10.38
CA THR A 164 27.97 22.89 -9.08
C THR A 164 26.57 22.30 -9.10
N VAL A 165 26.44 21.00 -9.33
CA VAL A 165 25.16 20.30 -9.18
C VAL A 165 25.01 19.96 -7.70
N THR A 166 24.23 20.77 -6.98
CA THR A 166 23.85 20.47 -5.59
C THR A 166 22.77 19.39 -5.62
N VAL A 167 23.16 18.12 -5.47
CA VAL A 167 22.20 17.05 -5.21
C VAL A 167 21.88 17.10 -3.72
N ALA A 168 20.77 17.76 -3.37
CA ALA A 168 20.23 17.68 -2.02
C ALA A 168 19.66 16.27 -1.82
N GLU A 169 20.47 15.34 -1.32
CA GLU A 169 19.95 14.11 -0.73
C GLU A 169 19.16 14.49 0.51
N THR A 170 17.84 14.57 0.36
CA THR A 170 16.93 14.64 1.49
C THR A 170 16.99 13.29 2.17
N PHE A 171 17.82 13.19 3.21
CA PHE A 171 17.73 12.10 4.17
C PHE A 171 16.38 12.21 4.87
N VAL A 172 15.35 11.59 4.31
CA VAL A 172 14.14 11.26 5.05
C VAL A 172 14.62 10.35 6.18
N ALA A 173 14.65 10.87 7.40
CA ALA A 173 15.04 10.09 8.57
C ALA A 173 14.30 8.76 8.53
N ALA A 174 15.05 7.66 8.41
CA ALA A 174 14.48 6.32 8.39
C ALA A 174 13.61 6.17 9.64
N GLU A 175 12.34 5.80 9.47
CA GLU A 175 11.45 5.58 10.60
C GLU A 175 12.07 4.57 11.57
N SER A 176 11.94 4.82 12.87
CA SER A 176 12.34 3.84 13.88
C SER A 176 11.56 2.54 13.67
N PRO A 177 12.21 1.37 13.56
CA PRO A 177 11.51 0.09 13.41
C PRO A 177 10.49 -0.18 14.52
N LYS A 178 10.77 0.32 15.74
CA LYS A 178 9.83 0.26 16.88
C LYS A 178 8.58 1.09 16.60
N ALA A 179 8.74 2.33 16.11
CA ALA A 179 7.62 3.21 15.79
C ALA A 179 6.73 2.61 14.69
N SER A 180 7.32 2.10 13.61
CA SER A 180 6.56 1.44 12.52
C SER A 180 5.78 0.22 13.05
N ARG A 181 6.35 -0.55 13.98
CA ARG A 181 5.63 -1.68 14.61
C ARG A 181 4.44 -1.23 15.45
N TYR A 182 4.58 -0.21 16.28
CA TYR A 182 3.47 0.31 17.08
C TYR A 182 2.36 0.91 16.22
N VAL A 183 2.72 1.77 15.25
CA VAL A 183 1.75 2.38 14.33
C VAL A 183 1.06 1.31 13.49
N GLY A 184 1.80 0.33 12.97
CA GLY A 184 1.24 -0.77 12.21
C GLY A 184 0.29 -1.64 13.02
N THR A 185 0.65 -1.99 14.25
CA THR A 185 -0.19 -2.79 15.16
C THR A 185 -1.46 -2.04 15.52
N TRP A 186 -1.36 -0.75 15.85
CA TRP A 186 -2.51 0.12 16.09
C TRP A 186 -3.48 0.15 14.90
N LEU A 187 -2.98 0.31 13.68
CA LEU A 187 -3.83 0.29 12.49
C LEU A 187 -4.51 -1.06 12.27
N LEU A 188 -3.82 -2.18 12.55
CA LEU A 188 -4.44 -3.51 12.49
C LEU A 188 -5.49 -3.68 13.59
N CYS A 189 -5.26 -3.19 14.81
CA CYS A 189 -6.25 -3.19 15.88
C CYS A 189 -7.49 -2.39 15.49
N CYS A 190 -7.33 -1.16 14.99
CA CYS A 190 -8.44 -0.35 14.47
C CYS A 190 -9.19 -1.06 13.33
N SER A 191 -8.47 -1.70 12.40
CA SER A 191 -9.06 -2.50 11.33
C SER A 191 -9.87 -3.69 11.88
N GLY A 192 -9.37 -4.37 12.92
CA GLY A 192 -10.09 -5.44 13.61
C GLY A 192 -11.34 -4.93 14.34
N MET A 193 -11.28 -3.74 14.93
CA MET A 193 -12.47 -3.13 15.54
C MET A 193 -13.53 -2.77 14.49
N VAL A 194 -13.14 -2.32 13.29
CA VAL A 194 -14.08 -2.12 12.17
C VAL A 194 -14.73 -3.43 11.72
N VAL A 195 -14.00 -4.56 11.73
CA VAL A 195 -14.62 -5.89 11.53
C VAL A 195 -15.70 -6.13 12.58
N GLY A 196 -15.39 -5.88 13.85
CA GLY A 196 -16.38 -5.93 14.94
C GLY A 196 -17.61 -5.06 14.67
N SER A 197 -17.42 -3.82 14.19
CA SER A 197 -18.52 -2.92 13.82
C SER A 197 -19.39 -3.50 12.71
N VAL A 198 -18.77 -4.05 11.66
CA VAL A 198 -19.49 -4.65 10.54
C VAL A 198 -20.32 -5.85 11.01
N VAL A 199 -19.76 -6.74 11.83
CA VAL A 199 -20.47 -7.90 12.36
C VAL A 199 -21.64 -7.48 13.24
N LEU A 200 -21.36 -6.61 14.22
CA LEU A 200 -22.36 -6.12 15.16
C LEU A 200 -23.48 -5.35 14.44
N GLY A 201 -23.13 -4.56 13.42
CA GLY A 201 -24.10 -3.84 12.58
C GLY A 201 -24.94 -4.76 11.71
N GLY A 202 -24.32 -5.80 11.15
CA GLY A 202 -25.03 -6.85 10.43
C GLY A 202 -26.08 -7.52 11.32
N ILE A 203 -25.70 -7.88 12.56
CA ILE A 203 -26.63 -8.47 13.52
C ILE A 203 -27.74 -7.48 13.88
N THR A 204 -27.40 -6.23 14.23
CA THR A 204 -28.36 -5.15 14.56
C THR A 204 -29.40 -4.97 13.45
N ARG A 205 -28.98 -5.04 12.19
CA ARG A 205 -29.89 -4.98 11.04
C ARG A 205 -30.74 -6.25 10.92
N LEU A 206 -30.14 -7.43 11.05
CA LEU A 206 -30.84 -8.73 10.96
C LEU A 206 -31.85 -8.95 12.10
N THR A 207 -31.64 -8.30 13.25
CA THR A 207 -32.58 -8.30 14.38
C THR A 207 -33.59 -7.16 14.32
N LYS A 208 -33.57 -6.33 13.26
CA LYS A 208 -34.41 -5.12 13.13
C LYS A 208 -34.33 -4.22 14.38
N SER A 209 -33.12 -4.06 14.92
CA SER A 209 -32.90 -3.28 16.12
C SER A 209 -32.32 -1.90 15.84
N GLY A 210 -32.03 -1.55 14.58
CA GLY A 210 -31.32 -0.32 14.22
C GLY A 210 -32.12 0.99 14.38
N LEU A 211 -33.37 0.93 14.84
CA LEU A 211 -34.27 2.07 15.04
C LEU A 211 -34.93 2.05 16.44
N SER A 212 -34.40 1.24 17.36
CA SER A 212 -34.91 1.07 18.74
C SER A 212 -34.55 2.22 19.69
N MET A 213 -33.47 2.97 19.41
CA MET A 213 -33.03 4.13 20.17
C MET A 213 -33.41 5.44 19.45
N VAL A 214 -34.53 6.00 19.87
CA VAL A 214 -35.21 7.13 19.21
C VAL A 214 -34.56 8.48 19.51
N ASP A 215 -33.99 8.62 20.71
CA ASP A 215 -33.23 9.79 21.12
C ASP A 215 -31.74 9.62 20.78
N TRP A 216 -31.13 10.64 20.17
CA TRP A 216 -29.69 10.66 19.93
C TRP A 216 -29.01 11.66 20.85
N HIS A 217 -28.04 11.19 21.63
CA HIS A 217 -27.25 12.03 22.50
C HIS A 217 -25.75 11.79 22.30
N LEU A 218 -24.97 12.88 22.17
CA LEU A 218 -23.54 12.75 21.90
C LEU A 218 -22.76 12.16 23.09
N PHE A 219 -23.21 12.26 24.34
CA PHE A 219 -22.47 11.73 25.50
C PHE A 219 -23.34 11.08 26.59
N LYS A 220 -24.67 11.08 26.44
CA LYS A 220 -25.63 10.65 27.48
C LYS A 220 -26.52 9.50 27.00
N GLU A 221 -25.93 8.48 26.40
CA GLU A 221 -26.63 7.24 26.09
C GLU A 221 -26.19 6.23 27.16
N PHE A 222 -26.99 6.08 28.21
CA PHE A 222 -26.86 4.98 29.17
C PHE A 222 -28.15 4.16 29.14
N PRO A 223 -28.09 2.84 29.35
CA PRO A 223 -29.30 2.03 29.50
C PRO A 223 -30.23 2.62 30.56
N PRO A 224 -31.56 2.67 30.31
CA PRO A 224 -32.52 3.07 31.33
C PRO A 224 -32.30 2.29 32.63
N ILE A 225 -32.27 3.01 33.75
CA ILE A 225 -32.04 2.42 35.08
C ILE A 225 -33.39 2.30 35.78
N GLY A 226 -33.76 1.07 36.16
CA GLY A 226 -35.03 0.77 36.81
C GLY A 226 -36.19 0.52 35.83
N ARG A 227 -37.24 -0.12 36.34
CA ARG A 227 -38.37 -0.59 35.52
C ARG A 227 -39.17 0.56 34.89
N GLU A 228 -39.39 1.64 35.62
CA GLU A 228 -40.17 2.79 35.15
C GLU A 228 -39.51 3.49 33.96
N ALA A 229 -38.19 3.69 34.01
CA ALA A 229 -37.44 4.29 32.92
C ALA A 229 -37.49 3.43 31.65
N TRP A 230 -37.42 2.10 31.79
CA TRP A 230 -37.60 1.17 30.68
C TRP A 230 -38.99 1.23 30.06
N ILE A 231 -40.04 1.33 30.88
CA ILE A 231 -41.42 1.49 30.40
C ILE A 231 -41.54 2.82 29.65
N ALA A 232 -41.03 3.92 30.21
CA ALA A 232 -41.09 5.23 29.56
C ALA A 232 -40.40 5.23 28.18
N GLU A 233 -39.23 4.61 28.06
CA GLU A 233 -38.52 4.49 26.79
C GLU A 233 -39.27 3.59 25.80
N PHE A 234 -39.86 2.49 26.27
CA PHE A 234 -40.68 1.62 25.44
C PHE A 234 -41.94 2.33 24.92
N GLU A 235 -42.60 3.13 25.76
CA GLU A 235 -43.76 3.95 25.35
C GLU A 235 -43.38 5.01 24.30
N LYS A 236 -42.15 5.50 24.28
CA LYS A 236 -41.66 6.32 23.16
C LYS A 236 -41.53 5.49 21.89
N TYR A 237 -40.90 4.32 21.97
CA TYR A 237 -40.69 3.42 20.83
C TYR A 237 -42.01 3.02 20.15
N LYS A 238 -43.07 2.76 20.93
CA LYS A 238 -44.42 2.44 20.42
C LYS A 238 -45.03 3.49 19.48
N LYS A 239 -44.55 4.73 19.54
CA LYS A 239 -45.04 5.82 18.68
C LYS A 239 -44.48 5.74 17.25
N PHE A 240 -43.43 4.96 17.03
CA PHE A 240 -42.75 4.89 15.74
C PHE A 240 -43.36 3.84 14.81
N PRO A 241 -43.32 4.06 13.48
CA PRO A 241 -43.86 3.12 12.50
C PRO A 241 -43.29 1.71 12.58
N GLU A 242 -42.02 1.56 12.99
CA GLU A 242 -41.40 0.24 13.11
C GLU A 242 -42.12 -0.66 14.13
N PHE A 243 -42.48 -0.13 15.30
CA PHE A 243 -43.28 -0.88 16.28
C PHE A 243 -44.67 -1.18 15.73
N GLN A 244 -45.36 -0.15 15.21
CA GLN A 244 -46.75 -0.25 14.78
C GLN A 244 -46.96 -1.21 13.61
N GLN A 245 -45.99 -1.28 12.68
CA GLN A 245 -46.11 -2.07 11.46
C GLN A 245 -45.45 -3.45 11.57
N ASN A 246 -44.27 -3.53 12.22
CA ASN A 246 -43.48 -4.76 12.20
C ASN A 246 -43.66 -5.61 13.46
N ASN A 247 -43.94 -5.00 14.63
CA ASN A 247 -43.94 -5.72 15.91
C ASN A 247 -44.97 -5.16 16.93
N PRO A 248 -46.27 -5.10 16.61
CA PRO A 248 -47.28 -4.49 17.51
C PRO A 248 -47.44 -5.23 18.85
N ASP A 249 -47.12 -6.53 18.89
CA ASP A 249 -47.27 -7.39 20.06
C ASP A 249 -45.97 -7.54 20.89
N MET A 250 -44.94 -6.74 20.61
CA MET A 250 -43.64 -6.86 21.27
C MET A 250 -43.73 -6.61 22.78
N THR A 251 -43.07 -7.46 23.54
CA THR A 251 -42.95 -7.35 25.00
C THR A 251 -41.83 -6.39 25.42
N LEU A 252 -41.86 -5.93 26.68
CA LEU A 252 -40.79 -5.09 27.22
C LEU A 252 -39.41 -5.77 27.19
N GLU A 253 -39.34 -7.09 27.38
CA GLU A 253 -38.08 -7.83 27.37
C GLU A 253 -37.50 -7.96 25.95
N GLU A 254 -38.36 -8.17 24.95
CA GLU A 254 -37.94 -8.14 23.55
C GLU A 254 -37.47 -6.74 23.12
N PHE A 255 -38.16 -5.69 23.58
CA PHE A 255 -37.71 -4.31 23.38
C PHE A 255 -36.33 -4.06 24.00
N LYS A 256 -36.11 -4.49 25.25
CA LYS A 256 -34.78 -4.39 25.88
C LYS A 256 -33.71 -5.06 25.05
N TRP A 257 -33.98 -6.26 24.50
CA TRP A 257 -32.99 -6.95 23.68
C TRP A 257 -32.58 -6.14 22.45
N ILE A 258 -33.54 -5.64 21.66
CA ILE A 258 -33.23 -4.83 20.48
C ILE A 258 -32.52 -3.52 20.87
N TRP A 259 -32.95 -2.88 21.96
CA TRP A 259 -32.34 -1.66 22.48
C TRP A 259 -30.86 -1.88 22.84
N HIS A 260 -30.53 -2.98 23.53
CA HIS A 260 -29.15 -3.31 23.90
C HIS A 260 -28.27 -3.61 22.68
N MET A 261 -28.84 -4.22 21.64
CA MET A 261 -28.11 -4.47 20.39
C MET A 261 -27.72 -3.16 19.70
N GLU A 262 -28.65 -2.22 19.57
CA GLU A 262 -28.35 -0.91 18.99
C GLU A 262 -27.39 -0.10 19.84
N TYR A 263 -27.61 -0.07 21.16
CA TYR A 263 -26.72 0.56 22.12
C TYR A 263 -25.30 0.02 21.99
N GLY A 264 -25.14 -1.30 21.97
CA GLY A 264 -23.85 -1.96 21.78
C GLY A 264 -23.17 -1.54 20.48
N HIS A 265 -23.92 -1.48 19.38
CA HIS A 265 -23.40 -1.01 18.09
C HIS A 265 -22.92 0.45 18.14
N ARG A 266 -23.73 1.35 18.69
CA ARG A 266 -23.39 2.78 18.83
C ARG A 266 -22.17 2.99 19.72
N MET A 267 -22.12 2.32 20.87
CA MET A 267 -20.98 2.39 21.80
C MET A 267 -19.71 1.83 21.17
N TRP A 268 -19.81 0.72 20.43
CA TRP A 268 -18.68 0.16 19.72
C TRP A 268 -18.12 1.14 18.67
N GLY A 269 -18.99 1.84 17.92
CA GLY A 269 -18.58 2.91 17.00
C GLY A 269 -17.81 4.04 17.69
N ARG A 270 -18.25 4.46 18.88
CA ARG A 270 -17.52 5.46 19.70
C ARG A 270 -16.17 4.93 20.17
N CYS A 271 -16.11 3.67 20.59
CA CYS A 271 -14.86 3.00 20.97
C CYS A 271 -13.87 2.96 19.80
N VAL A 272 -14.32 2.67 18.57
CA VAL A 272 -13.49 2.75 17.35
C VAL A 272 -12.93 4.17 17.18
N GLY A 273 -13.77 5.20 17.31
CA GLY A 273 -13.36 6.59 17.23
C GLY A 273 -12.27 6.95 18.25
N ALA A 274 -12.45 6.57 19.51
CA ALA A 274 -11.49 6.82 20.58
C ALA A 274 -10.18 6.03 20.39
N ALA A 275 -10.28 4.73 20.07
CA ALA A 275 -9.14 3.84 19.81
C ALA A 275 -8.31 4.29 18.60
N PHE A 276 -8.92 4.99 17.65
CA PHE A 276 -8.21 5.64 16.57
C PHE A 276 -7.62 6.99 17.03
N LEU A 277 -8.43 7.89 17.55
CA LEU A 277 -8.04 9.29 17.78
C LEU A 277 -6.93 9.42 18.83
N LEU A 278 -7.03 8.72 19.97
CA LEU A 278 -6.07 8.88 21.07
C LEU A 278 -4.64 8.45 20.66
N PRO A 279 -4.43 7.25 20.07
CA PRO A 279 -3.10 6.89 19.58
C PRO A 279 -2.64 7.74 18.40
N ALA A 280 -3.55 8.16 17.50
CA ALA A 280 -3.21 9.04 16.39
C ALA A 280 -2.57 10.36 16.88
N LEU A 281 -3.20 11.02 17.87
CA LEU A 281 -2.68 12.25 18.48
C LEU A 281 -1.33 12.00 19.17
N TYR A 282 -1.21 10.89 19.90
CA TYR A 282 0.04 10.51 20.55
C TYR A 282 1.19 10.30 19.54
N PHE A 283 0.96 9.53 18.47
CA PHE A 283 1.97 9.28 17.43
C PHE A 283 2.33 10.55 16.66
N TRP A 284 1.37 11.45 16.46
CA TRP A 284 1.62 12.75 15.85
C TRP A 284 2.55 13.60 16.72
N LYS A 285 2.25 13.73 18.01
CA LYS A 285 3.09 14.46 18.99
C LYS A 285 4.50 13.87 19.09
N LYS A 286 4.63 12.53 19.05
CA LYS A 286 5.91 11.82 19.08
C LYS A 286 6.66 11.84 17.74
N LYS A 287 6.09 12.40 16.67
CA LYS A 287 6.63 12.39 15.29
C LYS A 287 6.90 10.98 14.75
N TRP A 288 6.13 9.99 15.20
CA TRP A 288 6.28 8.57 14.82
C TRP A 288 5.61 8.21 13.49
N LEU A 289 4.88 9.14 12.88
CA LEU A 289 4.24 8.96 11.58
C LEU A 289 5.19 9.40 10.44
N SER A 290 5.47 8.51 9.49
CA SER A 290 6.17 8.82 8.22
C SER A 290 5.44 9.85 7.39
N GLY A 291 6.15 10.46 6.43
CA GLY A 291 5.57 11.37 5.46
C GLY A 291 4.27 10.87 4.82
N PRO A 292 4.23 9.67 4.21
CA PRO A 292 2.99 9.11 3.67
C PRO A 292 1.92 8.87 4.76
N MET A 293 2.30 8.40 5.95
CA MET A 293 1.35 8.10 7.01
C MET A 293 0.69 9.36 7.58
N ARG A 294 1.43 10.47 7.69
CA ARG A 294 0.87 11.78 8.08
C ARG A 294 -0.22 12.28 7.14
N LYS A 295 -0.20 11.88 5.86
CA LYS A 295 -1.27 12.20 4.90
C LYS A 295 -2.45 11.24 5.04
N ARG A 296 -2.21 9.97 5.36
CA ARG A 296 -3.24 8.93 5.47
C ARG A 296 -4.06 8.99 6.75
N VAL A 297 -3.43 9.27 7.89
CA VAL A 297 -4.11 9.32 9.20
C VAL A 297 -5.29 10.31 9.22
N PRO A 298 -5.16 11.56 8.71
CA PRO A 298 -6.30 12.47 8.63
C PRO A 298 -7.44 11.95 7.73
N ILE A 299 -7.10 11.26 6.63
CA ILE A 299 -8.10 10.63 5.75
C ILE A 299 -8.87 9.53 6.51
N PHE A 300 -8.18 8.71 7.30
CA PHE A 300 -8.84 7.69 8.13
C PHE A 300 -9.75 8.33 9.19
N GLY A 301 -9.29 9.40 9.83
CA GLY A 301 -10.11 10.16 10.78
C GLY A 301 -11.36 10.75 10.13
N ALA A 302 -11.24 11.32 8.93
CA ALA A 302 -12.37 11.84 8.16
C ALA A 302 -13.36 10.72 7.78
N LEU A 303 -12.87 9.54 7.38
CA LEU A 303 -13.72 8.39 7.09
C LEU A 303 -14.43 7.85 8.35
N ILE A 304 -13.77 7.82 9.51
CA ILE A 304 -14.39 7.41 10.79
C ILE A 304 -15.48 8.41 11.20
N LEU A 305 -15.22 9.72 11.07
CA LEU A 305 -16.24 10.74 11.32
C LEU A 305 -17.41 10.61 10.34
N GLY A 306 -17.10 10.43 9.05
CA GLY A 306 -18.10 10.19 8.00
C GLY A 306 -18.95 8.95 8.26
N GLN A 307 -18.37 7.88 8.80
CA GLN A 307 -19.10 6.69 9.24
C GLN A 307 -20.10 7.03 10.34
N GLY A 308 -19.69 7.76 11.38
CA GLY A 308 -20.59 8.20 12.45
C GLY A 308 -21.73 9.09 11.94
N LEU A 309 -21.42 10.06 11.07
CA LEU A 309 -22.40 10.95 10.45
C LEU A 309 -23.41 10.19 9.57
N LEU A 310 -22.91 9.27 8.75
CA LEU A 310 -23.77 8.46 7.88
C LEU A 310 -24.63 7.47 8.68
N GLY A 311 -24.10 6.89 9.75
CA GLY A 311 -24.86 6.05 10.67
C GLY A 311 -25.96 6.83 11.39
N TRP A 312 -25.67 8.05 11.87
CA TRP A 312 -26.70 8.94 12.41
C TRP A 312 -27.77 9.28 11.37
N TYR A 313 -27.37 9.61 10.14
CA TYR A 313 -28.31 9.92 9.06
C TYR A 313 -29.21 8.72 8.74
N MET A 314 -28.67 7.50 8.70
CA MET A 314 -29.43 6.26 8.50
C MET A 314 -30.55 6.07 9.54
N VAL A 315 -30.25 6.29 10.82
CA VAL A 315 -31.24 6.13 11.90
C VAL A 315 -32.28 7.24 11.81
N LYS A 316 -31.84 8.50 11.75
CA LYS A 316 -32.74 9.66 11.71
C LYS A 316 -33.75 9.54 10.57
N SER A 317 -33.26 9.26 9.37
CA SER A 317 -34.11 9.11 8.20
C SER A 317 -35.02 7.89 8.26
N GLY A 318 -34.62 6.80 8.91
CA GLY A 318 -35.50 5.65 9.16
C GLY A 318 -36.64 5.93 10.14
N LEU A 319 -36.51 6.95 10.99
CA LEU A 319 -37.55 7.38 11.94
C LEU A 319 -38.49 8.45 11.35
N GLU A 320 -37.98 9.32 10.46
CA GLU A 320 -38.71 10.51 9.97
C GLU A 320 -39.31 10.36 8.56
N GLU A 321 -38.70 9.55 7.68
CA GLU A 321 -39.18 9.43 6.29
C GLU A 321 -40.41 8.51 6.21
N LYS A 322 -41.37 8.88 5.37
CA LYS A 322 -42.51 8.01 5.06
C LYS A 322 -41.97 6.68 4.51
N PRO A 323 -42.57 5.54 4.89
CA PRO A 323 -42.18 4.24 4.34
C PRO A 323 -42.09 4.31 2.82
N GLU A 324 -41.12 3.57 2.26
CA GLU A 324 -40.99 3.33 0.82
C GLU A 324 -42.34 2.82 0.24
N PRO A 325 -42.54 2.78 -1.09
CA PRO A 325 -43.83 2.38 -1.69
C PRO A 325 -44.35 1.01 -1.26
N ASP A 326 -43.50 0.16 -0.67
CA ASP A 326 -43.83 -1.15 -0.07
C ASP A 326 -44.41 -1.07 1.36
N GLY A 327 -44.46 0.13 1.95
CA GLY A 327 -45.12 0.40 3.23
C GLY A 327 -44.33 0.00 4.47
N VAL A 328 -43.10 -0.52 4.34
CA VAL A 328 -42.31 -1.03 5.48
C VAL A 328 -41.35 0.04 6.01
N ALA A 329 -41.50 0.40 7.28
CA ALA A 329 -40.54 1.27 7.96
C ALA A 329 -39.17 0.57 8.13
N ARG A 330 -38.17 1.03 7.37
CA ARG A 330 -36.79 0.53 7.39
C ARG A 330 -35.80 1.54 6.86
N VAL A 331 -34.52 1.35 7.15
CA VAL A 331 -33.44 2.17 6.58
C VAL A 331 -33.29 1.87 5.09
N SER A 332 -33.29 2.92 4.25
CA SER A 332 -33.04 2.81 2.81
C SER A 332 -31.78 1.99 2.48
N GLN A 333 -31.91 1.07 1.54
CA GLN A 333 -30.84 0.24 1.00
C GLN A 333 -29.66 1.07 0.47
N TYR A 334 -29.91 2.27 -0.05
CA TYR A 334 -28.87 3.16 -0.54
C TYR A 334 -27.97 3.66 0.59
N ARG A 335 -28.58 4.04 1.73
CA ARG A 335 -27.85 4.50 2.91
C ARG A 335 -27.09 3.35 3.56
N LEU A 336 -27.72 2.18 3.65
CA LEU A 336 -27.07 0.96 4.14
C LEU A 336 -25.85 0.58 3.28
N ALA A 337 -26.00 0.59 1.96
CA ALA A 337 -24.91 0.31 1.03
C ALA A 337 -23.78 1.34 1.15
N ALA A 338 -24.10 2.63 1.20
CA ALA A 338 -23.10 3.68 1.39
C ALA A 338 -22.33 3.52 2.70
N HIS A 339 -23.02 3.18 3.79
CA HIS A 339 -22.41 3.00 5.10
C HIS A 339 -21.48 1.80 5.14
N LEU A 340 -21.97 0.63 4.70
CA LEU A 340 -21.16 -0.59 4.62
C LEU A 340 -19.97 -0.43 3.66
N GLY A 341 -20.19 0.18 2.49
CA GLY A 341 -19.16 0.41 1.48
C GLY A 341 -18.04 1.31 2.01
N MET A 342 -18.39 2.40 2.69
CA MET A 342 -17.39 3.29 3.30
C MET A 342 -16.68 2.60 4.48
N ALA A 343 -17.35 1.74 5.25
CA ALA A 343 -16.70 0.91 6.27
C ALA A 343 -15.66 -0.03 5.65
N PHE A 344 -15.98 -0.68 4.52
CA PHE A 344 -15.05 -1.55 3.79
C PHE A 344 -13.87 -0.77 3.20
N VAL A 345 -14.07 0.46 2.71
CA VAL A 345 -12.98 1.32 2.25
C VAL A 345 -12.05 1.68 3.40
N LEU A 346 -12.60 2.16 4.52
CA LEU A 346 -11.84 2.49 5.73
C LEU A 346 -11.04 1.27 6.23
N TYR A 347 -11.71 0.13 6.36
CA TYR A 347 -11.09 -1.16 6.70
C TYR A 347 -9.93 -1.49 5.77
N SER A 348 -10.17 -1.47 4.45
CA SER A 348 -9.18 -1.86 3.45
C SER A 348 -7.93 -0.99 3.50
N LEU A 349 -8.11 0.32 3.72
CA LEU A 349 -7.01 1.27 3.81
C LEU A 349 -6.17 1.09 5.07
N MET A 350 -6.82 0.84 6.22
CA MET A 350 -6.13 0.59 7.49
C MET A 350 -5.42 -0.75 7.48
N LEU A 351 -6.07 -1.82 7.02
CA LEU A 351 -5.46 -3.14 6.84
C LEU A 351 -4.23 -3.05 5.94
N TRP A 352 -4.36 -2.45 4.74
CA TRP A 352 -3.23 -2.29 3.82
C TRP A 352 -2.07 -1.50 4.45
N SER A 353 -2.38 -0.46 5.21
CA SER A 353 -1.38 0.39 5.85
C SER A 353 -0.68 -0.32 7.02
N GLY A 354 -1.43 -1.07 7.83
CA GLY A 354 -0.89 -1.92 8.89
C GLY A 354 0.02 -3.02 8.35
N LEU A 355 -0.44 -3.76 7.33
CA LEU A 355 0.36 -4.77 6.64
C LEU A 355 1.63 -4.16 6.03
N SER A 356 1.55 -2.94 5.49
CA SER A 356 2.71 -2.27 4.89
C SER A 356 3.81 -1.93 5.91
N LEU A 357 3.44 -1.67 7.16
CA LEU A 357 4.39 -1.35 8.23
C LEU A 357 4.92 -2.62 8.93
N LEU A 358 4.11 -3.68 9.02
CA LEU A 358 4.43 -4.88 9.80
C LEU A 358 4.98 -6.04 8.98
N LEU A 359 4.53 -6.16 7.72
CA LEU A 359 4.81 -7.32 6.88
C LEU A 359 5.34 -6.87 5.51
N PRO A 360 6.58 -6.37 5.41
CA PRO A 360 7.18 -6.08 4.12
C PRO A 360 7.10 -7.31 3.18
N PRO A 361 6.62 -7.15 1.94
CA PRO A 361 6.51 -8.24 0.98
C PRO A 361 7.89 -8.78 0.59
N GLU A 362 7.95 -10.08 0.30
CA GLU A 362 9.15 -10.70 -0.24
C GLU A 362 9.43 -10.21 -1.67
N LYS A 363 10.70 -10.01 -2.00
CA LYS A 363 11.10 -9.61 -3.35
C LYS A 363 10.91 -10.79 -4.31
N MET A 364 10.42 -10.50 -5.51
CA MET A 364 10.22 -11.47 -6.58
C MET A 364 10.73 -10.90 -7.89
N GLU A 365 11.23 -11.77 -8.77
CA GLU A 365 11.55 -11.38 -10.13
C GLU A 365 10.28 -11.07 -10.93
N VAL A 366 10.25 -9.90 -11.56
CA VAL A 366 9.09 -9.44 -12.31
C VAL A 366 9.09 -10.09 -13.69
N THR A 367 8.21 -11.06 -13.88
CA THR A 367 7.94 -11.69 -15.19
C THR A 367 6.64 -11.16 -15.79
N LYS A 368 6.46 -11.30 -17.12
CA LYS A 368 5.19 -10.96 -17.79
C LYS A 368 4.00 -11.75 -17.22
N SER A 369 4.23 -13.02 -16.84
CA SER A 369 3.21 -13.88 -16.24
C SER A 369 2.82 -13.38 -14.84
N LEU A 370 3.81 -12.97 -14.03
CA LEU A 370 3.57 -12.38 -12.71
C LEU A 370 2.81 -11.04 -12.81
N LEU A 371 3.10 -10.22 -13.81
CA LEU A 371 2.36 -8.96 -14.03
C LEU A 371 0.89 -9.22 -14.41
N LYS A 372 0.61 -10.22 -15.26
CA LYS A 372 -0.77 -10.65 -15.57
C LYS A 372 -1.48 -11.14 -14.31
N PHE A 373 -0.80 -11.94 -13.49
CA PHE A 373 -1.33 -12.42 -12.22
C PHE A 373 -1.62 -11.28 -11.25
N TRP A 374 -0.74 -10.30 -11.14
CA TRP A 374 -0.94 -9.09 -10.35
C TRP A 374 -2.18 -8.31 -10.80
N ARG A 375 -2.34 -8.06 -12.11
CA ARG A 375 -3.53 -7.38 -12.66
C ARG A 375 -4.79 -8.17 -12.35
N PHE A 376 -4.76 -9.49 -12.53
CA PHE A 376 -5.89 -10.35 -12.25
C PHE A 376 -6.25 -10.33 -10.76
N ALA A 377 -5.28 -10.45 -9.85
CA ALA A 377 -5.50 -10.37 -8.41
C ALA A 377 -6.14 -9.04 -7.99
N HIS A 378 -5.69 -7.91 -8.56
CA HIS A 378 -6.31 -6.61 -8.32
C HIS A 378 -7.73 -6.50 -8.87
N GLY A 379 -7.98 -7.05 -10.06
CA GLY A 379 -9.32 -7.15 -10.65
C GLY A 379 -10.26 -7.99 -9.76
N THR A 380 -9.83 -9.17 -9.35
CA THR A 380 -10.59 -10.06 -8.45
C THR A 380 -10.89 -9.39 -7.12
N LYS A 381 -9.92 -8.67 -6.52
CA LYS A 381 -10.16 -7.88 -5.31
C LYS A 381 -11.24 -6.82 -5.51
N GLY A 382 -11.21 -6.09 -6.63
CA GLY A 382 -12.24 -5.11 -6.97
C GLY A 382 -13.62 -5.75 -7.13
N LEU A 383 -13.68 -6.89 -7.80
CA LEU A 383 -14.92 -7.65 -7.97
C LEU A 383 -15.48 -8.17 -6.63
N ILE A 384 -14.62 -8.66 -5.72
CA ILE A 384 -15.02 -9.05 -4.37
C ILE A 384 -15.64 -7.86 -3.62
N PHE A 385 -15.00 -6.68 -3.70
CA PHE A 385 -15.54 -5.46 -3.07
C PHE A 385 -16.92 -5.09 -3.65
N ILE A 386 -17.08 -5.10 -4.97
CA ILE A 386 -18.35 -4.79 -5.64
C ILE A 386 -19.44 -5.79 -5.25
N THR A 387 -19.09 -7.08 -5.15
CA THR A 387 -20.04 -8.13 -4.74
C THR A 387 -20.46 -7.98 -3.29
N ALA A 388 -19.51 -7.70 -2.39
CA ALA A 388 -19.82 -7.47 -0.99
C ALA A 388 -20.66 -6.18 -0.80
N PHE A 389 -20.40 -5.15 -1.60
CA PHE A 389 -21.22 -3.93 -1.67
C PHE A 389 -22.63 -4.22 -2.21
N SER A 390 -22.78 -5.04 -3.26
CA SER A 390 -24.10 -5.39 -3.81
C SER A 390 -24.96 -6.18 -2.81
N GLY A 391 -24.33 -6.95 -1.92
CA GLY A 391 -25.00 -7.64 -0.81
C GLY A 391 -25.73 -6.69 0.16
N ALA A 392 -25.30 -5.43 0.28
CA ALA A 392 -25.99 -4.43 1.08
C ALA A 392 -27.36 -4.05 0.50
N PHE A 393 -27.51 -4.06 -0.83
CA PHE A 393 -28.82 -3.86 -1.45
C PHE A 393 -29.72 -5.06 -1.21
N VAL A 394 -29.20 -6.28 -1.41
CA VAL A 394 -29.96 -7.52 -1.14
C VAL A 394 -30.46 -7.57 0.29
N ALA A 395 -29.59 -7.23 1.25
CA ALA A 395 -29.98 -7.11 2.64
C ALA A 395 -30.98 -5.98 2.83
N GLY A 396 -30.70 -4.77 2.33
CA GLY A 396 -31.54 -3.58 2.54
C GLY A 396 -33.00 -3.78 2.13
N ILE A 397 -33.23 -4.40 0.96
CA ILE A 397 -34.59 -4.63 0.45
C ILE A 397 -35.16 -6.01 0.79
N GLU A 398 -34.48 -6.81 1.62
CA GLU A 398 -34.87 -8.19 1.97
C GLU A 398 -35.00 -9.15 0.78
N ALA A 399 -34.28 -8.85 -0.32
CA ALA A 399 -34.30 -9.64 -1.55
C ALA A 399 -33.85 -11.10 -1.39
N GLY A 400 -33.18 -11.44 -0.28
CA GLY A 400 -32.78 -12.81 0.02
C GLY A 400 -33.96 -13.79 0.23
N LEU A 401 -35.17 -13.27 0.48
CA LEU A 401 -36.38 -14.06 0.74
C LEU A 401 -37.27 -14.26 -0.51
N VAL A 402 -36.87 -13.74 -1.67
CA VAL A 402 -37.73 -13.74 -2.87
C VAL A 402 -37.70 -15.10 -3.57
N TYR A 403 -36.52 -15.52 -4.04
CA TYR A 403 -36.31 -16.85 -4.59
C TYR A 403 -35.34 -17.63 -3.70
N ASN A 404 -35.75 -18.78 -3.16
CA ASN A 404 -34.93 -19.59 -2.24
C ASN A 404 -34.47 -20.94 -2.82
N THR A 405 -34.37 -21.04 -4.15
CA THR A 405 -33.80 -22.18 -4.87
C THR A 405 -32.48 -21.82 -5.54
N TRP A 406 -31.62 -22.83 -5.78
CA TRP A 406 -30.34 -22.70 -6.48
C TRP A 406 -30.07 -24.00 -7.28
N PRO A 407 -29.50 -23.95 -8.49
CA PRO A 407 -28.93 -22.77 -9.17
C PRO A 407 -29.95 -21.88 -9.86
N LYS A 408 -31.14 -22.40 -10.18
CA LYS A 408 -32.23 -21.62 -10.78
C LYS A 408 -32.94 -20.73 -9.75
N MET A 409 -33.62 -19.69 -10.21
CA MET A 409 -34.55 -18.88 -9.43
C MET A 409 -35.97 -19.41 -9.69
N ALA A 410 -36.48 -20.20 -8.75
CA ALA A 410 -37.62 -21.11 -8.92
C ALA A 410 -37.39 -22.09 -10.10
N ASP A 411 -38.28 -22.09 -11.09
CA ASP A 411 -38.24 -22.92 -12.29
C ASP A 411 -37.37 -22.32 -13.41
N ARG A 412 -36.92 -21.06 -13.27
CA ARG A 412 -36.29 -20.27 -14.35
C ARG A 412 -34.85 -19.88 -14.03
N TRP A 413 -34.05 -19.69 -15.08
CA TRP A 413 -32.70 -19.10 -14.96
C TRP A 413 -32.73 -17.58 -14.81
N ILE A 414 -33.64 -16.94 -15.54
CA ILE A 414 -33.90 -15.51 -15.48
C ILE A 414 -35.38 -15.36 -15.12
N PRO A 415 -35.71 -14.80 -13.94
CA PRO A 415 -37.09 -14.52 -13.56
C PRO A 415 -37.77 -13.53 -14.52
N SER A 416 -39.07 -13.69 -14.73
CA SER A 416 -39.85 -12.83 -15.64
C SER A 416 -40.12 -11.43 -15.08
N ASP A 417 -39.99 -11.25 -13.77
CA ASP A 417 -40.25 -10.02 -13.03
C ASP A 417 -38.98 -9.15 -12.86
N ILE A 418 -37.90 -9.44 -13.57
CA ILE A 418 -36.61 -8.73 -13.47
C ILE A 418 -36.67 -7.26 -13.95
N ASP A 419 -37.68 -6.90 -14.74
CA ASP A 419 -37.88 -5.53 -15.24
C ASP A 419 -39.26 -4.95 -14.88
N ALA A 420 -39.87 -5.45 -13.80
CA ALA A 420 -41.20 -5.06 -13.34
C ALA A 420 -41.33 -3.57 -12.96
N LEU A 421 -40.26 -2.92 -12.48
CA LEU A 421 -40.30 -1.51 -12.10
C LEU A 421 -40.04 -0.58 -13.30
N SER A 422 -40.73 0.56 -13.30
CA SER A 422 -40.47 1.67 -14.23
C SER A 422 -39.97 2.90 -13.47
N PRO A 423 -38.98 3.65 -14.02
CA PRO A 423 -38.15 3.33 -15.18
C PRO A 423 -37.22 2.12 -14.96
N LYS A 424 -36.83 1.43 -16.06
CA LYS A 424 -36.13 0.13 -16.02
C LYS A 424 -34.85 0.11 -15.17
N TRP A 425 -34.11 1.23 -15.09
CA TRP A 425 -32.87 1.30 -14.31
C TRP A 425 -33.08 1.11 -12.80
N ARG A 426 -34.29 1.41 -12.27
CA ARG A 426 -34.62 1.20 -10.85
C ARG A 426 -34.58 -0.27 -10.46
N ASN A 427 -34.83 -1.19 -11.39
CA ASN A 427 -34.80 -2.62 -11.09
C ASN A 427 -33.44 -3.07 -10.56
N VAL A 428 -32.34 -2.45 -10.99
CA VAL A 428 -30.99 -2.87 -10.60
C VAL A 428 -30.78 -2.85 -9.08
N THR A 429 -31.42 -1.91 -8.37
CA THR A 429 -31.21 -1.64 -6.95
C THR A 429 -32.46 -1.72 -6.08
N GLU A 430 -33.65 -1.62 -6.69
CA GLU A 430 -34.93 -1.51 -5.95
C GLU A 430 -35.88 -2.68 -6.23
N ASN A 431 -35.71 -3.40 -7.35
CA ASN A 431 -36.46 -4.63 -7.58
C ASN A 431 -35.79 -5.77 -6.80
N PRO A 432 -36.48 -6.39 -5.83
CA PRO A 432 -35.92 -7.49 -5.04
C PRO A 432 -35.39 -8.64 -5.90
N THR A 433 -36.12 -9.04 -6.92
CA THR A 433 -35.75 -10.13 -7.83
C THR A 433 -34.45 -9.83 -8.58
N THR A 434 -34.38 -8.65 -9.19
CA THR A 434 -33.22 -8.22 -9.99
C THR A 434 -32.00 -8.00 -9.13
N THR A 435 -32.17 -7.42 -7.95
CA THR A 435 -31.09 -7.21 -6.98
C THR A 435 -30.53 -8.55 -6.50
N GLN A 436 -31.41 -9.52 -6.20
CA GLN A 436 -31.02 -10.89 -5.85
C GLN A 436 -30.27 -11.57 -6.99
N PHE A 437 -30.82 -11.52 -8.22
CA PHE A 437 -30.21 -12.10 -9.42
C PHE A 437 -28.80 -11.53 -9.66
N ASN A 438 -28.67 -10.20 -9.66
CA ASN A 438 -27.40 -9.51 -9.88
C ASN A 438 -26.35 -9.93 -8.84
N HIS A 439 -26.74 -10.02 -7.56
CA HIS A 439 -25.82 -10.44 -6.50
C HIS A 439 -25.37 -11.90 -6.64
N ARG A 440 -26.28 -12.81 -7.03
CA ARG A 440 -25.93 -14.22 -7.31
C ARG A 440 -24.90 -14.34 -8.44
N ILE A 441 -25.15 -13.68 -9.57
CA ILE A 441 -24.22 -13.67 -10.72
C ILE A 441 -22.87 -13.08 -10.33
N LEU A 442 -22.84 -12.00 -9.56
CA LEU A 442 -21.61 -11.42 -9.03
C LEU A 442 -20.86 -12.41 -8.12
N GLY A 443 -21.55 -13.10 -7.22
CA GLY A 443 -20.98 -14.13 -6.35
C GLY A 443 -20.36 -15.31 -7.11
N GLU A 444 -21.07 -15.83 -8.10
CA GLU A 444 -20.57 -16.90 -8.98
C GLU A 444 -19.36 -16.43 -9.79
N THR A 445 -19.40 -15.19 -10.31
CA THR A 445 -18.27 -14.59 -11.04
C THR A 445 -17.05 -14.43 -10.14
N VAL A 446 -17.22 -14.00 -8.88
CA VAL A 446 -16.15 -13.94 -7.88
C VAL A 446 -15.54 -15.32 -7.66
N PHE A 447 -16.37 -16.35 -7.47
CA PHE A 447 -15.88 -17.70 -7.25
C PHE A 447 -15.07 -18.23 -8.44
N CYS A 448 -15.55 -18.01 -9.67
CA CYS A 448 -14.82 -18.31 -10.90
C CYS A 448 -13.50 -17.53 -10.99
N ALA A 449 -13.50 -16.24 -10.68
CA ALA A 449 -12.30 -15.41 -10.71
C ALA A 449 -11.25 -15.84 -9.66
N VAL A 450 -11.68 -16.16 -8.44
CA VAL A 450 -10.82 -16.68 -7.36
C VAL A 450 -10.25 -18.05 -7.73
N SER A 451 -11.07 -18.94 -8.30
CA SER A 451 -10.64 -20.26 -8.79
C SER A 451 -9.64 -20.14 -9.93
N GLY A 452 -9.91 -19.27 -10.91
CA GLY A 452 -8.99 -18.97 -12.00
C GLY A 452 -7.66 -18.38 -11.50
N LEU A 453 -7.70 -17.50 -10.50
CA LEU A 453 -6.50 -16.94 -9.88
C LEU A 453 -5.68 -18.03 -9.19
N TRP A 454 -6.34 -18.92 -8.44
CA TRP A 454 -5.72 -20.05 -7.78
C TRP A 454 -5.06 -21.02 -8.77
N LEU A 455 -5.77 -21.41 -9.84
CA LEU A 455 -5.23 -22.26 -10.91
C LEU A 455 -4.05 -21.59 -11.61
N TYR A 456 -4.16 -20.29 -11.95
CA TYR A 456 -3.08 -19.58 -12.62
C TYR A 456 -1.83 -19.46 -11.74
N SER A 457 -2.00 -19.32 -10.41
CA SER A 457 -0.90 -19.29 -9.46
C SER A 457 -0.03 -20.55 -9.51
N ARG A 458 -0.60 -21.72 -9.85
CA ARG A 458 0.12 -23.00 -9.94
C ARG A 458 1.22 -23.00 -11.00
N LYS A 459 1.12 -22.13 -12.00
CA LYS A 459 2.11 -21.98 -13.08
C LYS A 459 3.24 -21.00 -12.72
N LEU A 460 3.23 -20.42 -11.53
CA LEU A 460 4.17 -19.36 -11.12
C LEU A 460 5.05 -19.83 -9.97
N HIS A 461 6.29 -19.35 -9.92
CA HIS A 461 7.15 -19.43 -8.74
C HIS A 461 6.80 -18.29 -7.80
N LEU A 462 6.00 -18.58 -6.77
CA LEU A 462 5.57 -17.61 -5.76
C LEU A 462 6.23 -17.93 -4.42
N PRO A 463 6.65 -16.90 -3.64
CA PRO A 463 7.11 -17.06 -2.28
C PRO A 463 6.09 -17.81 -1.41
N PRO A 464 6.52 -18.52 -0.35
CA PRO A 464 5.64 -19.31 0.50
C PRO A 464 4.46 -18.51 1.06
N ARG A 465 4.69 -17.26 1.50
CA ARG A 465 3.63 -16.41 2.05
C ARG A 465 2.61 -15.98 1.00
N THR A 466 3.06 -15.61 -0.20
CA THR A 466 2.16 -15.32 -1.34
C THR A 466 1.36 -16.55 -1.73
N ARG A 467 1.98 -17.74 -1.74
CA ARG A 467 1.29 -19.01 -2.00
C ARG A 467 0.20 -19.28 -0.97
N LEU A 468 0.52 -19.09 0.30
CA LEU A 468 -0.44 -19.23 1.39
C LEU A 468 -1.61 -18.28 1.22
N ALA A 469 -1.35 -16.99 0.92
CA ALA A 469 -2.40 -16.01 0.69
C ALA A 469 -3.37 -16.42 -0.44
N VAL A 470 -2.86 -16.92 -1.57
CA VAL A 470 -3.72 -17.42 -2.67
C VAL A 470 -4.52 -18.65 -2.26
N ASN A 471 -3.89 -19.60 -1.55
CA ASN A 471 -4.59 -20.80 -1.09
C ASN A 471 -5.71 -20.47 -0.10
N CYS A 472 -5.44 -19.60 0.87
CA CYS A 472 -6.44 -19.13 1.83
C CYS A 472 -7.57 -18.37 1.12
N LEU A 473 -7.25 -17.50 0.16
CA LEU A 473 -8.25 -16.78 -0.64
C LEU A 473 -9.19 -17.75 -1.38
N PHE A 474 -8.65 -18.82 -1.96
CA PHE A 474 -9.45 -19.86 -2.62
C PHE A 474 -10.33 -20.64 -1.64
N ALA A 475 -9.76 -21.08 -0.52
CA ALA A 475 -10.51 -21.80 0.52
C ALA A 475 -11.66 -20.94 1.09
N MET A 476 -11.41 -19.66 1.36
CA MET A 476 -12.46 -18.73 1.78
C MET A 476 -13.46 -18.46 0.65
N GLY A 477 -13.04 -18.47 -0.62
CA GLY A 477 -13.94 -18.38 -1.77
C GLY A 477 -14.96 -19.53 -1.80
N LEU A 478 -14.51 -20.77 -1.57
CA LEU A 478 -15.37 -21.95 -1.43
C LEU A 478 -16.34 -21.82 -0.24
N MET A 479 -15.82 -21.40 0.92
CA MET A 479 -16.65 -21.17 2.11
C MET A 479 -17.70 -20.08 1.84
N GLN A 480 -17.32 -19.00 1.16
CA GLN A 480 -18.20 -17.85 0.94
C GLN A 480 -19.36 -18.17 -0.01
N VAL A 481 -19.08 -18.88 -1.12
CA VAL A 481 -20.15 -19.31 -2.03
C VAL A 481 -21.07 -20.31 -1.34
N SER A 482 -20.53 -21.22 -0.53
CA SER A 482 -21.33 -22.18 0.26
C SER A 482 -22.23 -21.46 1.26
N LEU A 483 -21.69 -20.49 2.01
CA LEU A 483 -22.48 -19.66 2.94
C LEU A 483 -23.59 -18.89 2.22
N GLY A 484 -23.33 -18.39 1.02
CA GLY A 484 -24.34 -17.67 0.22
C GLY A 484 -25.48 -18.59 -0.21
N ILE A 485 -25.13 -19.78 -0.73
CA ILE A 485 -26.10 -20.81 -1.13
C ILE A 485 -26.92 -21.28 0.09
N PHE A 486 -26.30 -21.58 1.23
CA PHE A 486 -27.06 -22.02 2.42
C PHE A 486 -27.91 -20.91 3.03
N THR A 487 -27.43 -19.67 3.06
CA THR A 487 -28.24 -18.52 3.49
C THR A 487 -29.51 -18.41 2.63
N LEU A 488 -29.38 -18.66 1.33
CA LEU A 488 -30.48 -18.67 0.40
C LEU A 488 -31.45 -19.85 0.63
N LEU A 489 -30.95 -21.09 0.63
CA LEU A 489 -31.78 -22.30 0.71
C LEU A 489 -32.56 -22.39 2.03
N TYR A 490 -31.98 -21.92 3.14
CA TYR A 490 -32.63 -21.93 4.45
C TYR A 490 -33.42 -20.66 4.76
N GLN A 491 -33.73 -19.82 3.76
CA GLN A 491 -34.57 -18.62 3.93
C GLN A 491 -33.98 -17.58 4.90
N VAL A 492 -32.70 -17.25 4.70
CA VAL A 492 -31.96 -16.20 5.41
C VAL A 492 -31.95 -16.35 6.94
N PRO A 493 -31.54 -17.50 7.52
CA PRO A 493 -31.40 -17.59 8.97
C PRO A 493 -30.36 -16.58 9.46
N LYS A 494 -30.67 -15.84 10.53
CA LYS A 494 -29.83 -14.75 11.05
C LYS A 494 -28.35 -15.18 11.25
N PRO A 495 -28.02 -16.37 11.81
CA PRO A 495 -26.63 -16.80 11.95
C PRO A 495 -25.92 -17.04 10.62
N LEU A 496 -26.60 -17.62 9.62
CA LEU A 496 -26.02 -17.85 8.29
C LEU A 496 -25.82 -16.52 7.55
N ALA A 497 -26.80 -15.62 7.60
CA ALA A 497 -26.70 -14.30 6.99
C ALA A 497 -25.55 -13.47 7.62
N ALA A 498 -25.42 -13.48 8.95
CA ALA A 498 -24.32 -12.83 9.65
C ALA A 498 -22.96 -13.47 9.29
N SER A 499 -22.91 -14.81 9.20
CA SER A 499 -21.70 -15.54 8.79
C SER A 499 -21.30 -15.23 7.35
N HIS A 500 -22.26 -15.14 6.43
CA HIS A 500 -22.03 -14.79 5.04
C HIS A 500 -21.51 -13.36 4.89
N GLN A 501 -22.07 -12.38 5.61
CA GLN A 501 -21.56 -11.02 5.64
C GLN A 501 -20.13 -10.95 6.20
N SER A 502 -19.88 -11.64 7.32
CA SER A 502 -18.55 -11.71 7.95
C SER A 502 -17.52 -12.37 7.02
N GLY A 503 -17.92 -13.45 6.35
CA GLY A 503 -17.12 -14.16 5.37
C GLY A 503 -16.77 -13.32 4.15
N ALA A 504 -17.66 -12.42 3.71
CA ALA A 504 -17.37 -11.48 2.61
C ALA A 504 -16.21 -10.53 2.98
N LEU A 505 -16.21 -10.02 4.21
CA LEU A 505 -15.11 -9.18 4.71
C LEU A 505 -13.81 -9.99 4.87
N ALA A 506 -13.89 -11.22 5.36
CA ALA A 506 -12.73 -12.12 5.43
C ALA A 506 -12.14 -12.41 4.03
N LEU A 507 -13.00 -12.68 3.03
CA LEU A 507 -12.59 -12.88 1.65
C LEU A 507 -11.89 -11.64 1.07
N LEU A 508 -12.46 -10.44 1.31
CA LEU A 508 -11.83 -9.17 0.93
C LEU A 508 -10.46 -8.98 1.61
N SER A 509 -10.34 -9.37 2.88
CA SER A 509 -9.10 -9.29 3.66
C SER A 509 -7.99 -10.15 3.05
N LEU A 510 -8.31 -11.38 2.65
CA LEU A 510 -7.38 -12.29 1.99
C LEU A 510 -6.97 -11.78 0.60
N ALA A 511 -7.89 -11.17 -0.14
CA ALA A 511 -7.58 -10.53 -1.42
C ALA A 511 -6.67 -9.29 -1.24
N ILE A 512 -6.89 -8.51 -0.19
CA ILE A 512 -6.00 -7.40 0.20
C ILE A 512 -4.62 -7.92 0.57
N TRP A 513 -4.54 -8.97 1.38
CA TRP A 513 -3.27 -9.59 1.75
C TRP A 513 -2.52 -10.11 0.53
N LEU A 514 -3.18 -10.85 -0.36
CA LEU A 514 -2.57 -11.32 -1.61
C LEU A 514 -2.04 -10.16 -2.46
N THR A 515 -2.87 -9.14 -2.73
CA THR A 515 -2.42 -7.98 -3.53
C THR A 515 -1.33 -7.18 -2.84
N HIS A 516 -1.28 -7.21 -1.51
CA HIS A 516 -0.22 -6.60 -0.72
C HIS A 516 1.13 -7.32 -0.90
N GLU A 517 1.14 -8.66 -0.88
CA GLU A 517 2.35 -9.44 -1.17
C GLU A 517 2.90 -9.17 -2.58
N LEU A 518 2.01 -8.87 -3.52
CA LEU A 518 2.38 -8.59 -4.91
C LEU A 518 2.75 -7.11 -5.18
N LYS A 519 2.74 -6.22 -4.18
CA LYS A 519 2.90 -4.77 -4.43
C LYS A 519 4.29 -4.37 -4.98
N VAL A 520 5.32 -5.18 -4.76
CA VAL A 520 6.69 -4.92 -5.24
C VAL A 520 6.85 -5.21 -6.73
N VAL A 521 5.92 -5.96 -7.35
CA VAL A 521 5.94 -6.27 -8.79
C VAL A 521 5.93 -5.00 -9.67
N LYS A 522 5.50 -3.86 -9.13
CA LYS A 522 5.47 -2.56 -9.82
C LYS A 522 6.77 -1.76 -9.72
N TYR A 523 7.62 -2.00 -8.72
CA TYR A 523 8.78 -1.16 -8.43
C TYR A 523 10.07 -1.81 -8.93
N ILE A 524 10.46 -1.48 -10.16
CA ILE A 524 11.84 -1.63 -10.62
C ILE A 524 12.30 -0.25 -11.11
N PRO A 525 12.98 0.55 -10.26
CA PRO A 525 13.85 1.60 -10.78
C PRO A 525 14.94 0.89 -11.60
N LYS A 526 14.97 1.17 -12.90
CA LYS A 526 16.06 0.73 -13.79
C LYS A 526 17.34 1.50 -13.49
#